data_AF-A0A7J2R021-F1
#
_entry.id   AF-A0A7J2R021-F1
#
_cell.length_a   1.000
_cell.length_b   1.000
_cell.length_c   1.000
_cell.angle_alpha   90.00
_cell.angle_beta   90.00
_cell.angle_gamma   90.00
#
_symmetry.space_group_name_H-M   'P 1'
#
loop_
_entity.id
_entity.type
_entity.pdbx_description
1 polymer ?
#
loop_
_entity_poly.entity_id
_entity_poly.type
_entity_poly.pdbx_seq_one_letter_code
_entity_poly.pdbx_strand_id
1 'polypeptide(L)' 'MLNFIHTKKLNIYKQLKLEEALLKNFDKPFCIINEGSSSSVILGISNNISDLVEIEKAKEDKIPIIKRFTAGGCV' A
#
# COMPACT_ATOMS: atom_id res chain seq x y z
N MET A 1 -8.75 20.46 -11.82
CA MET A 1 -7.37 20.72 -11.34
C MET A 1 -6.93 19.50 -10.53
N LEU A 2 -5.77 18.92 -10.86
CA LEU A 2 -5.21 17.73 -10.19
C LEU A 2 -4.40 18.16 -8.97
N ASN A 3 -4.63 17.53 -7.81
CA ASN A 3 -3.85 17.77 -6.61
C ASN A 3 -2.69 16.78 -6.55
N PHE A 4 -1.46 17.27 -6.48
CA PHE A 4 -0.27 16.43 -6.43
C PHE A 4 0.30 16.36 -5.02
N ILE A 5 0.57 15.14 -4.54
CA ILE A 5 1.17 14.89 -3.23
C ILE A 5 2.44 14.07 -3.45
N HIS A 6 3.59 14.69 -3.22
CA HIS A 6 4.88 14.01 -3.26
C HIS A 6 5.37 13.71 -1.86
N THR A 7 5.76 12.47 -1.62
CA THR A 7 6.35 12.03 -0.37
C THR A 7 7.61 11.22 -0.62
N LYS A 8 8.48 11.14 0.37
CA LYS A 8 9.70 10.34 0.32
C LYS A 8 9.76 9.46 1.55
N LYS A 9 10.10 8.20 1.35
CA LYS A 9 10.23 7.17 2.39
C LYS A 9 8.96 7.03 3.24
N LEU A 10 7.78 7.41 2.72
CA LEU A 10 6.55 7.23 3.46
C LEU A 10 6.28 5.73 3.55
N ASN A 11 6.03 5.25 4.76
CA ASN A 11 5.66 3.85 4.96
C ASN A 11 4.36 3.54 4.21
N ILE A 12 4.34 2.43 3.47
CA ILE A 12 3.22 2.07 2.59
C ILE A 12 1.87 1.96 3.34
N TYR A 13 1.86 1.53 4.60
CA TYR A 13 0.64 1.48 5.41
C TYR A 13 0.08 2.89 5.66
N LYS A 14 0.96 3.89 5.86
CA LYS A 14 0.54 5.29 5.99
C LYS A 14 0.04 5.85 4.66
N GLN A 15 0.69 5.48 3.55
CA GLN A 15 0.23 5.87 2.22
C GLN A 15 -1.16 5.31 1.91
N LEU A 16 -1.41 4.02 2.16
CA LEU A 16 -2.72 3.40 1.97
C LEU A 16 -3.80 4.07 2.83
N LYS A 17 -3.47 4.48 4.06
CA LYS A 17 -4.39 5.28 4.89
C LYS A 17 -4.67 6.66 4.30
N LEU A 18 -3.65 7.32 3.74
CA LEU A 18 -3.81 8.60 3.07
C LEU A 18 -4.72 8.44 1.84
N GLU A 19 -4.51 7.42 1.02
CA GLU A 19 -5.36 7.10 -0.14
C GLU A 19 -6.83 6.93 0.29
N GLU A 20 -7.10 6.10 1.30
CA GLU A 20 -8.44 5.89 1.83
C GLU A 20 -9.08 7.17 2.40
N ALA A 21 -8.29 7.99 3.11
CA ALA A 21 -8.77 9.24 3.67
C ALA A 21 -9.12 10.25 2.57
N LEU A 22 -8.29 10.36 1.53
CA LEU A 22 -8.55 11.25 0.40
C LEU A 22 -9.80 10.80 -0.37
N LEU A 23 -9.91 9.50 -0.66
CA LEU A 23 -11.03 8.94 -1.40
C LEU A 23 -12.37 9.13 -0.68
N LYS A 24 -12.40 9.02 0.65
CA LYS A 24 -13.65 9.13 1.44
C LYS A 24 -14.09 10.55 1.73
N ASN A 25 -13.15 11.49 1.81
CA ASN A 25 -13.44 12.84 2.31
C ASN A 25 -13.42 13.92 1.22
N PHE A 26 -12.99 13.61 0.00
CA PHE A 26 -12.86 14.60 -1.06
C PHE A 26 -13.34 14.06 -2.40
N ASP A 27 -14.19 14.85 -3.08
CA ASP A 27 -14.56 14.64 -4.48
C ASP A 27 -13.65 15.48 -5.39
N LYS A 28 -12.35 15.17 -5.37
CA LYS A 28 -11.32 15.82 -6.20
C LYS A 28 -10.29 14.80 -6.66
N PRO A 29 -9.68 14.99 -7.83
CA PRO A 29 -8.61 14.12 -8.28
C PRO A 29 -7.31 14.39 -7.50
N PHE A 30 -6.66 13.30 -7.08
CA PHE A 30 -5.35 13.31 -6.43
C PHE A 30 -4.38 12.39 -7.17
N CYS A 31 -3.12 12.81 -7.27
CA CYS A 31 -2.01 11.97 -7.70
C CYS A 31 -0.99 11.96 -6.56
N ILE A 32 -0.72 10.76 -6.01
CA ILE A 32 0.27 10.54 -4.97
C ILE A 32 1.48 9.87 -5.60
N ILE A 33 2.66 10.42 -5.36
CA ILE A 33 3.94 9.78 -5.67
C ILE A 33 4.71 9.65 -4.37
N ASN A 34 5.11 8.43 -4.04
CA ASN A 34 5.93 8.13 -2.88
C ASN A 34 7.17 7.39 -3.34
N GLU A 35 8.34 7.95 -3.06
CA GLU A 35 9.61 7.38 -3.51
C GLU A 35 10.41 6.81 -2.34
N GLY A 36 11.02 5.65 -2.54
CA GLY A 36 11.93 5.04 -1.58
C GLY A 36 11.25 4.55 -0.30
N SER A 37 10.00 4.12 -0.36
CA SER A 37 9.37 3.39 0.74
C SER A 37 10.17 2.13 1.08
N SER A 38 10.20 1.76 2.36
CA SER A 38 10.79 0.48 2.80
C SER A 38 10.09 -0.70 2.13
N SER A 39 10.82 -1.78 1.90
CA SER A 39 10.29 -3.03 1.36
C SER A 39 9.08 -3.53 2.15
N SER A 40 8.08 -4.03 1.43
CA SER A 40 6.80 -4.50 1.96
C SER A 40 6.12 -5.39 0.93
N VAL A 41 5.29 -6.33 1.37
CA VAL A 41 4.42 -7.13 0.49
C VAL A 41 2.98 -6.63 0.61
N ILE A 42 2.35 -6.27 -0.50
CA ILE A 42 0.99 -5.73 -0.52
C ILE A 42 0.05 -6.69 -1.26
N LEU A 43 -0.84 -7.32 -0.50
CA LEU A 43 -1.89 -8.20 -1.01
C LEU A 43 -3.12 -7.40 -1.43
N GLY A 44 -3.71 -7.76 -2.58
CA GLY A 44 -5.05 -7.31 -2.95
C GLY A 44 -6.13 -7.86 -2.02
N ILE A 45 -7.28 -7.18 -1.96
CA ILE A 45 -8.35 -7.53 -1.00
C ILE A 45 -8.90 -8.96 -1.16
N SER A 46 -8.87 -9.50 -2.39
CA SER A 46 -9.37 -10.85 -2.68
C SER A 46 -8.31 -11.94 -2.54
N ASN A 47 -7.03 -11.58 -2.32
CA ASN A 47 -5.97 -12.57 -2.24
C ASN A 47 -5.91 -13.24 -0.86
N ASN A 48 -5.55 -14.52 -0.89
CA ASN A 48 -5.18 -15.29 0.29
C ASN A 48 -3.65 -15.22 0.47
N ILE A 49 -3.23 -14.97 1.71
CA ILE A 49 -1.82 -14.84 2.07
C ILE A 49 -1.05 -16.16 1.94
N SER A 50 -1.69 -17.30 2.25
CA SER A 50 -1.04 -18.62 2.23
C SER A 50 -0.63 -19.05 0.83
N ASP A 51 -1.27 -18.50 -0.20
CA ASP A 51 -1.11 -18.94 -1.58
C ASP A 51 -0.03 -18.14 -2.31
N LEU A 52 0.41 -17.01 -1.74
CA LEU A 52 1.22 -16.00 -2.43
C LEU A 52 2.44 -15.53 -1.66
N VAL A 53 2.52 -15.80 -0.35
CA VAL A 53 3.59 -15.25 0.50
C VAL A 53 4.19 -16.31 1.39
N GLU A 54 5.51 -16.45 1.33
CA GLU A 54 6.31 -17.23 2.29
C GLU A 54 6.39 -16.48 3.63
N ILE A 55 5.39 -16.69 4.48
CA ILE A 55 5.18 -15.91 5.72
C ILE A 55 6.39 -15.96 6.64
N GLU A 56 7.01 -17.13 6.81
CA GLU A 56 8.14 -17.27 7.73
C GLU A 56 9.37 -16.51 7.25
N LYS A 57 9.66 -16.53 5.95
CA LYS A 57 10.75 -15.75 5.36
C LYS A 57 10.50 -14.25 5.46
N ALA A 58 9.27 -13.80 5.20
CA ALA A 58 8.90 -12.40 5.36
C ALA A 58 9.05 -11.91 6.81
N LYS A 59 8.74 -12.76 7.80
CA LYS A 59 8.97 -12.46 9.22
C LYS A 59 10.47 -12.36 9.53
N GLU A 60 11.27 -13.32 9.05
CA GLU A 60 12.71 -13.38 9.27
C GLU A 60 13.42 -12.13 8.70
N ASP A 61 13.02 -11.72 7.48
CA ASP A 61 13.51 -10.52 6.80
C ASP A 61 12.86 -9.21 7.31
N LYS A 62 11.93 -9.30 8.28
CA LYS A 62 11.16 -8.17 8.85
C LYS A 62 10.42 -7.35 7.79
N ILE A 63 9.91 -8.01 6.75
CA ILE A 63 9.12 -7.41 5.69
C ILE A 63 7.64 -7.41 6.09
N PRO A 64 7.00 -6.22 6.21
CA PRO A 64 5.59 -6.15 6.54
C PRO A 64 4.74 -6.69 5.38
N ILE A 65 3.72 -7.49 5.72
CA ILE A 65 2.69 -7.96 4.79
C ILE A 65 1.39 -7.22 5.09
N ILE A 66 0.85 -6.52 4.11
CA ILE A 66 -0.31 -5.65 4.27
C ILE A 66 -1.37 -5.99 3.23
N LYS A 67 -2.64 -6.05 3.63
CA LYS A 67 -3.77 -6.24 2.72
C LYS A 67 -4.44 -4.90 2.44
N ARG A 68 -4.51 -4.49 1.17
CA ARG A 68 -5.16 -3.24 0.73
C ARG A 68 -6.64 -3.47 0.41
N PHE A 69 -7.44 -2.39 0.39
CA PHE A 69 -8.88 -2.46 0.10
C PHE A 69 -9.22 -2.62 -1.38
N THR A 70 -8.34 -2.18 -2.28
CA THR A 70 -8.52 -2.34 -3.72
C THR A 70 -8.22 -3.77 -4.18
N ALA A 71 -8.80 -4.14 -5.32
CA ALA A 71 -8.52 -5.40 -6.01
C ALA A 71 -7.09 -5.46 -6.61
N GLY A 72 -6.82 -6.51 -7.39
CA GLY A 72 -5.51 -6.81 -7.99
C GLY A 72 -4.77 -7.92 -7.26
N GLY A 73 -3.52 -8.16 -7.65
CA GLY A 73 -2.66 -9.19 -7.09
C GLY A 73 -1.76 -8.72 -5.95
N CYS A 74 -0.84 -9.61 -5.56
CA CYS A 74 0.29 -9.35 -4.68
C CYS A 74 1.36 -8.53 -5.39
N VAL A 75 1.91 -7.51 -4.74
CA VAL A 75 3.05 -6.69 -5.20
C VAL A 75 4.06 -6.48 -4.09
#